data_AF-A0A5S3V5J8-F1
#
_entry.id   AF-A0A5S3V5J8-F1
#
_cell.length_a   1.000
_cell.length_b   1.000
_cell.length_c   1.000
_cell.angle_alpha   90.00
_cell.angle_beta   90.00
_cell.angle_gamma   90.00
#
_symmetry.space_group_name_H-M   'P 1'
#
loop_
_entity.id
_entity.type
_entity.pdbx_description
1 polymer ?
#
loop_
_entity_poly.entity_id
_entity_poly.type
_entity_poly.pdbx_seq_one_letter_code
_entity_poly.pdbx_strand_id
1 'polypeptide(L)'
;MSDKQTKWQRQEQAVRATQMAFDLTSDVQKSIKKQAIDEELTPSDMIRKILQLDVKSKKTRQRLSFNLNDDEIAELATRFGVQADDKRAVKQQVADILIQKFSKN
;
A
#
# COMPACT_ATOMS: atom_id res chain seq x y z
N MET A 1 -13.07 -27.81 34.32
CA MET A 1 -12.19 -27.82 33.13
C MET A 1 -12.10 -26.39 32.63
N SER A 2 -10.93 -25.76 32.77
CA SER A 2 -10.77 -24.30 32.64
C SER A 2 -10.88 -23.84 31.19
N ASP A 3 -11.60 -22.74 30.94
CA ASP A 3 -11.74 -22.04 29.65
C ASP A 3 -10.41 -21.80 28.90
N LYS A 4 -9.29 -21.86 29.63
CA LYS A 4 -7.94 -21.82 29.10
C LYS A 4 -7.70 -22.98 28.13
N GLN A 5 -7.97 -24.22 28.50
CA GLN A 5 -7.74 -25.40 27.64
C GLN A 5 -8.57 -25.33 26.35
N THR A 6 -9.80 -24.84 26.43
CA THR A 6 -10.69 -24.66 25.28
C THR A 6 -10.19 -23.56 24.32
N LYS A 7 -9.61 -22.47 24.84
CA LYS A 7 -8.93 -21.44 24.02
C LYS A 7 -7.66 -21.97 23.35
N TRP A 8 -6.87 -22.78 24.06
CA TRP A 8 -5.65 -23.39 23.53
C TRP A 8 -5.95 -24.38 22.38
N GLN A 9 -6.99 -25.22 22.51
CA GLN A 9 -7.39 -26.15 21.44
C GLN A 9 -7.95 -25.43 20.20
N ARG A 10 -8.66 -24.31 20.37
CA ARG A 10 -9.08 -23.46 19.22
C ARG A 10 -7.91 -22.75 18.54
N GLN A 11 -6.85 -22.43 19.28
CA GLN A 11 -5.61 -21.89 18.71
C GLN A 11 -4.81 -22.96 17.95
N GLU A 12 -4.85 -24.22 18.39
CA GLU A 12 -4.25 -25.36 17.66
C GLU A 12 -4.98 -25.65 16.33
N GLN A 13 -6.30 -25.46 16.30
CA GLN A 13 -7.12 -25.52 15.07
C GLN A 13 -7.04 -24.28 14.18
N ALA A 14 -6.21 -23.28 14.51
CA ALA A 14 -5.78 -22.30 13.53
C ALA A 14 -4.78 -23.00 12.59
N VAL A 15 -5.34 -23.81 11.67
CA VAL A 15 -4.65 -24.47 10.57
C VAL A 15 -3.70 -23.44 9.96
N ARG A 16 -2.40 -23.61 10.21
CA ARG A 16 -1.38 -22.70 9.69
C ARG A 16 -1.58 -22.65 8.18
N ALA A 17 -1.77 -21.44 7.65
CA ALA A 17 -1.97 -21.27 6.22
C ALA A 17 -0.73 -21.77 5.48
N THR A 18 -0.90 -22.77 4.61
CA THR A 18 0.17 -23.19 3.71
C THR A 18 0.43 -22.09 2.70
N GLN A 19 1.64 -21.55 2.69
CA GLN A 19 2.05 -20.58 1.68
C GLN A 19 2.29 -21.29 0.35
N MET A 20 1.63 -20.83 -0.71
CA MET A 20 1.87 -21.30 -2.07
C MET A 20 2.70 -20.24 -2.82
N ALA A 21 3.87 -20.63 -3.30
CA ALA A 21 4.71 -19.81 -4.17
C ALA A 21 4.59 -20.31 -5.61
N PHE A 22 4.57 -19.39 -6.56
CA PHE A 22 4.43 -19.68 -7.99
C PHE A 22 5.44 -18.88 -8.79
N ASP A 23 6.00 -19.50 -9.82
CA ASP A 23 6.77 -18.80 -10.84
C ASP A 23 5.83 -18.30 -11.94
N LEU A 24 5.49 -17.02 -11.87
CA LEU A 24 4.65 -16.34 -12.84
C LEU A 24 5.49 -15.42 -13.71
N THR A 25 5.10 -15.25 -14.97
CA THR A 25 5.71 -14.25 -15.84
C THR A 25 5.52 -12.84 -15.27
N SER A 26 6.46 -11.94 -15.55
CA SER A 26 6.41 -10.54 -15.09
C SER A 26 5.08 -9.86 -15.42
N ASP A 27 4.51 -10.13 -16.60
CA ASP A 27 3.31 -9.44 -17.07
C ASP A 27 2.05 -9.89 -16.33
N VAL A 28 1.97 -11.17 -15.96
CA VAL A 28 0.90 -11.69 -15.10
C VAL A 28 1.03 -11.08 -13.70
N GLN A 29 2.24 -11.06 -13.13
CA GLN A 29 2.47 -10.45 -11.81
C GLN A 29 2.10 -8.96 -11.79
N LYS A 30 2.47 -8.20 -12.83
CA LYS A 30 2.14 -6.78 -12.96
C LYS A 30 0.62 -6.59 -13.08
N SER A 31 -0.06 -7.41 -13.86
CA SER A 31 -1.52 -7.33 -14.05
C SER A 31 -2.27 -7.55 -12.74
N ILE A 32 -1.92 -8.59 -11.97
CA ILE A 32 -2.52 -8.86 -10.66
C ILE A 32 -2.28 -7.69 -9.69
N LYS A 33 -1.05 -7.17 -9.64
CA LYS A 33 -0.71 -6.04 -8.76
C LYS A 33 -1.47 -4.77 -9.12
N LYS A 34 -1.63 -4.47 -10.42
CA LYS A 34 -2.41 -3.30 -10.88
C LYS A 34 -3.87 -3.41 -10.48
N GLN A 35 -4.52 -4.55 -10.77
CA GLN A 35 -5.91 -4.77 -10.37
C GLN A 35 -6.08 -4.67 -8.84
N ALA A 36 -5.12 -5.20 -8.07
CA ALA A 36 -5.15 -5.08 -6.62
C ALA A 36 -5.09 -3.62 -6.17
N ILE A 37 -4.25 -2.79 -6.81
CA ILE A 37 -4.19 -1.34 -6.54
C ILE A 37 -5.53 -0.68 -6.86
N ASP A 38 -6.10 -0.95 -8.04
CA ASP A 38 -7.35 -0.35 -8.53
C ASP A 38 -8.55 -0.68 -7.63
N GLU A 39 -8.57 -1.88 -7.06
CA GLU A 39 -9.63 -2.34 -6.15
C GLU A 39 -9.35 -2.07 -4.66
N GLU A 40 -8.25 -1.40 -4.33
CA GLU A 40 -7.83 -1.18 -2.94
C GLU A 40 -7.63 -2.49 -2.15
N LEU A 41 -7.12 -3.52 -2.82
CA LEU A 41 -6.80 -4.84 -2.26
C LEU A 41 -5.29 -5.07 -2.19
N THR A 42 -4.88 -5.99 -1.32
CA THR A 42 -3.52 -6.53 -1.38
C THR A 42 -3.42 -7.52 -2.54
N PRO A 43 -2.22 -7.78 -3.12
CA PRO A 43 -2.06 -8.83 -4.11
C PRO A 43 -2.53 -10.21 -3.62
N SER A 44 -2.38 -10.52 -2.33
CA SER A 44 -2.86 -11.78 -1.75
C SER A 44 -4.39 -11.85 -1.71
N ASP A 45 -5.05 -10.74 -1.36
CA ASP A 45 -6.51 -10.66 -1.37
C ASP A 45 -7.08 -10.66 -2.80
N MET A 46 -6.37 -10.05 -3.75
CA MET A 46 -6.73 -10.15 -5.17
C MET A 46 -6.67 -11.61 -5.64
N ILE A 47 -5.62 -12.36 -5.28
CA ILE A 47 -5.54 -13.80 -5.59
C ILE A 47 -6.69 -14.56 -4.93
N ARG A 48 -7.05 -14.26 -3.67
CA ARG A 48 -8.22 -14.87 -3.01
C ARG A 48 -9.51 -14.58 -3.78
N LYS A 49 -9.71 -13.32 -4.19
CA LYS A 49 -10.88 -12.90 -4.97
C LYS A 49 -10.97 -13.65 -6.31
N ILE A 50 -9.85 -13.77 -7.04
CA ILE A 50 -9.78 -14.51 -8.31
C ILE A 50 -10.16 -15.99 -8.10
N LEU A 51 -9.70 -16.59 -7.00
CA LEU A 51 -10.02 -17.96 -6.62
C LEU A 51 -11.40 -18.13 -5.96
N GLN A 52 -12.21 -17.07 -5.91
CA GLN A 52 -13.54 -17.07 -5.27
C GLN A 52 -13.50 -17.47 -3.79
N LEU A 53 -12.41 -17.10 -3.09
CA LEU A 53 -12.23 -17.28 -1.66
C LEU A 53 -12.57 -16.01 -0.89
N ASP A 54 -12.90 -16.15 0.40
CA ASP A 54 -13.16 -15.03 1.29
C ASP A 54 -11.98 -14.06 1.36
N VAL A 55 -12.25 -12.79 1.03
CA VAL A 55 -11.30 -11.69 1.21
C VAL A 55 -11.34 -11.23 2.66
N LYS A 56 -10.22 -11.40 3.36
CA LYS A 56 -10.16 -11.20 4.82
C LYS A 56 -9.88 -9.74 5.21
N SER A 57 -9.21 -9.00 4.34
CA SER A 57 -8.75 -7.64 4.64
C SER A 57 -9.83 -6.60 4.36
N LYS A 58 -9.87 -5.56 5.18
CA LYS A 58 -10.55 -4.31 4.82
C LYS A 58 -9.80 -3.64 3.66
N LYS A 59 -10.49 -2.75 2.93
CA LYS A 59 -9.88 -1.89 1.90
C LYS A 59 -8.54 -1.31 2.37
N THR A 60 -7.50 -1.55 1.57
CA THR A 60 -6.14 -1.08 1.82
C THR A 60 -6.00 0.33 1.28
N ARG A 61 -5.77 1.30 2.16
CA ARG A 61 -5.50 2.68 1.75
C ARG A 61 -4.13 2.74 1.07
N GLN A 62 -4.12 3.05 -0.22
CA GLN A 62 -2.89 3.33 -0.96
C GLN A 62 -2.28 4.63 -0.43
N ARG A 63 -0.99 4.60 -0.07
CA ARG A 63 -0.26 5.78 0.45
C ARG A 63 0.94 6.03 -0.45
N LEU A 64 1.08 7.27 -0.89
CA LEU A 64 2.27 7.76 -1.57
C LEU A 64 3.09 8.57 -0.57
N SER A 65 4.35 8.16 -0.39
CA SER A 65 5.34 8.88 0.41
C SER A 65 6.70 8.67 -0.20
N PHE A 66 7.52 9.71 -0.17
CA PHE A 66 8.94 9.64 -0.49
C PHE A 66 9.70 10.50 0.52
N ASN A 67 10.98 10.21 0.69
CA ASN A 67 11.82 10.91 1.65
C ASN A 67 12.57 12.03 0.94
N LEU A 68 12.77 13.13 1.66
CA LEU A 68 13.58 14.26 1.25
C LEU A 68 14.54 14.58 2.39
N ASN A 69 15.80 14.83 2.06
CA ASN A 69 16.77 15.42 2.98
C ASN A 69 16.62 16.96 3.01
N ASP A 70 17.35 17.62 3.92
CA ASP A 70 17.21 19.07 4.10
C ASP A 70 17.71 19.88 2.88
N ASP A 71 18.72 19.39 2.15
CA ASP A 71 19.22 20.04 0.93
C ASP A 71 18.20 19.98 -0.20
N GLU A 72 17.54 18.83 -0.39
CA GLU A 72 16.48 18.65 -1.38
C GLU A 72 15.25 19.51 -1.03
N ILE A 73 14.94 19.66 0.27
CA ILE A 73 13.88 20.57 0.73
C ILE A 73 14.25 22.03 0.39
N ALA A 74 15.50 22.44 0.61
CA ALA A 74 15.95 23.79 0.29
C ALA A 74 15.96 24.07 -1.22
N GLU A 75 16.35 23.08 -2.04
CA GLU A 75 16.28 23.17 -3.50
C GLU A 75 14.83 23.35 -3.97
N LEU A 76 13.91 22.52 -3.44
CA LEU A 76 12.49 22.62 -3.76
C LEU A 76 11.89 23.95 -3.30
N ALA A 77 12.26 24.43 -2.10
CA ALA A 77 11.80 25.71 -1.59
C ALA A 77 12.18 26.86 -2.52
N THR A 78 13.45 26.87 -2.97
CA THR A 78 13.95 27.83 -3.95
C THR A 78 13.19 27.74 -5.27
N ARG A 79 12.96 26.53 -5.77
CA ARG A 79 12.23 26.29 -7.03
C ARG A 79 10.77 26.75 -6.95
N PHE A 80 10.14 26.60 -5.80
CA PHE A 80 8.75 26.99 -5.58
C PHE A 80 8.59 28.45 -5.14
N GLY A 81 9.70 29.16 -4.88
CA GLY A 81 9.67 30.53 -4.35
C GLY A 81 9.09 30.62 -2.93
N VAL A 82 9.26 29.57 -2.12
CA VAL A 82 8.83 29.52 -0.72
C VAL A 82 10.04 29.53 0.22
N GLN A 83 9.83 29.86 1.49
CA GLN A 83 10.92 29.85 2.47
C GLN A 83 11.34 28.41 2.78
N ALA A 84 12.65 28.17 2.92
CA ALA A 84 13.21 26.82 3.13
C ALA A 84 12.87 26.24 4.52
N ASP A 85 12.57 27.10 5.50
CA ASP A 85 12.06 26.70 6.82
C ASP A 85 10.58 26.30 6.77
N ASP A 86 9.83 26.73 5.75
CA ASP A 86 8.44 26.37 5.53
C ASP A 86 8.31 25.03 4.78
N LYS A 87 8.67 23.95 5.50
CA LYS A 87 8.49 22.56 5.02
C LYS A 87 7.04 22.25 4.63
N ARG A 88 6.06 22.96 5.21
CA ARG A 88 4.64 22.78 4.90
C ARG A 88 4.31 23.35 3.52
N ALA A 89 4.81 24.54 3.19
CA ALA A 89 4.65 25.12 1.87
C ALA A 89 5.30 24.25 0.78
N VAL A 90 6.51 23.74 1.02
CA VAL A 90 7.16 22.78 0.11
C VAL A 90 6.28 21.55 -0.11
N LYS A 91 5.74 20.96 0.95
CA LYS A 91 4.86 19.79 0.87
C LYS A 91 3.58 20.07 0.08
N GLN A 92 2.97 21.24 0.25
CA GLN A 92 1.76 21.62 -0.48
C GLN A 92 2.05 21.75 -1.97
N GLN A 93 3.14 22.43 -2.35
CA GLN A 93 3.55 22.60 -3.74
C GLN A 93 3.85 21.25 -4.42
N VAL A 94 4.52 20.34 -3.71
CA VAL A 94 4.72 18.96 -4.20
C VAL A 94 3.38 18.26 -4.45
N ALA A 95 2.43 18.36 -3.52
CA ALA A 95 1.11 17.75 -3.69
C ALA A 95 0.37 18.34 -4.90
N ASP A 96 0.39 19.66 -5.05
CA ASP A 96 -0.28 20.36 -6.16
C ASP A 96 0.31 19.98 -7.52
N ILE A 97 1.63 19.87 -7.63
CA ILE A 97 2.32 19.41 -8.84
C ILE A 97 1.92 17.98 -9.19
N LEU A 98 1.90 17.08 -8.21
CA LEU A 98 1.50 15.68 -8.43
C LEU A 98 0.05 15.58 -8.88
N ILE A 99 -0.87 16.33 -8.26
CA ILE A 99 -2.27 16.40 -8.68
C ILE A 99 -2.35 16.94 -10.11
N GLN A 100 -1.71 18.07 -10.41
CA GLN A 100 -1.75 18.68 -11.74
C GLN A 100 -1.22 17.73 -12.83
N LYS A 101 -0.17 16.94 -12.53
CA LYS A 101 0.43 16.00 -13.47
C LYS A 101 -0.50 14.85 -13.85
N PHE A 102 -1.37 14.41 -12.93
CA PHE A 102 -2.22 13.23 -13.12
C PHE A 102 -3.72 13.52 -13.22
N SER A 103 -4.19 14.73 -12.92
CA SER A 103 -5.61 15.14 -13.04
C SER A 103 -5.98 15.72 -14.42
N LYS A 104 -5.03 15.89 -15.35
CA LYS A 104 -5.28 16.42 -16.71
C LYS A 104 -5.47 15.34 -17.79
N ASN A 105 -5.76 14.10 -17.41
CA ASN A 105 -6.12 13.01 -18.32
C ASN A 105 -7.58 12.62 -18.14
#